data_AF-A0A674AGE1-F1
#
_entry.id   AF-A0A674AGE1-F1
#
_cell.length_a   1.000
_cell.length_b   1.000
_cell.length_c   1.000
_cell.angle_alpha   90.00
_cell.angle_beta   90.00
_cell.angle_gamma   90.00
#
_symmetry.space_group_name_H-M   'P 1'
#
loop_
_entity.id
_entity.type
_entity.pdbx_description
1 polymer ?
#
loop_
_entity_poly.entity_id
_entity_poly.type
_entity_poly.pdbx_seq_one_letter_code
_entity_poly.pdbx_strand_id
1 'polypeptide(L)'
;MLCISVLVYDCVSVFVSVGLIAVKEKVDTCPCCRFLLSFQIEQTFNYLDIQGITSNKPTQLLLEYDRGQLSLKLGSVEDVDEVVAHIGSCLHRICPGLSPAKAMKKLTLKPPERTAVLQSLWEDQATTDLGPCGGFSHMYWCLCDQLGLPFREEVQWDVDTIYQTQDTRELNLQDFVHLDNRDLVAIIVVLEYNQWFTKLSTKDYKLSTDVCEQILRVVARSSRLEELVLENAGLRSDFAQKLANALTCNPASALHTLNLTNNSLEDKGVSALSAQLAKLPMGLKHLNLSKTSVSQKGVNSLAQALSANPAVPTTLTHLDLCGNSLRGDDLSVCTSPAVISLDYVFSHRRSKDVPHSFKQFFGTALALSSVNLSGTKLPLEALKALLLGLGCNPNLSEVSLDLSSSELRSGGSQILEGCIAEIPNISSLDISDNGLDSDLTTLLVWLAKNRSIRHLSLGKNFNNIKSKNLSQVLDNLVHMIQEEESPLTSLSLADSKLKGDLSIVLNALGSNTSLIRVDISGNGMGDMGAKMLAKALQINTKLRTVMWDKNNVSLQGLQDVAAALEKYVSVCVCHNLYLSILHCTSSHGCFG
;
A
#
# COMPACT_ATOMS: atom_id res chain seq x y z
N MET A 1 64.62 11.02 3.29
CA MET A 1 63.65 11.40 4.33
C MET A 1 62.60 12.24 3.63
N LEU A 2 61.54 11.59 3.13
CA LEU A 2 60.46 12.21 2.38
C LEU A 2 59.23 12.13 3.29
N CYS A 3 58.96 13.22 4.01
CA CYS A 3 57.71 13.40 4.73
C CYS A 3 56.64 13.80 3.71
N ILE A 4 55.64 12.93 3.52
CA ILE A 4 54.40 13.29 2.86
C ILE A 4 53.56 13.98 3.94
N SER A 5 53.16 15.22 3.70
CA SER A 5 52.31 16.01 4.59
C SER A 5 51.02 16.35 3.83
N VAL A 6 49.89 16.14 4.49
CA VAL A 6 48.52 16.35 3.97
C VAL A 6 47.93 17.55 4.72
N LEU A 7 47.45 18.57 4.00
CA LEU A 7 46.86 19.83 4.51
C LEU A 7 45.36 19.93 4.11
N VAL A 8 44.51 20.57 4.94
CA VAL A 8 43.05 20.75 4.73
C VAL A 8 42.64 22.21 5.00
N TYR A 9 41.85 22.81 4.11
CA TYR A 9 41.23 24.15 4.23
C TYR A 9 39.71 24.04 4.42
N ASP A 10 39.13 24.94 5.21
CA ASP A 10 37.69 25.23 5.21
C ASP A 10 37.29 25.72 3.81
N CYS A 11 36.32 25.03 3.22
CA CYS A 11 35.97 25.07 1.81
C CYS A 11 37.11 24.61 0.86
N VAL A 12 36.84 23.51 0.15
CA VAL A 12 37.60 22.99 -1.01
C VAL A 12 38.92 22.27 -0.65
N SER A 13 38.87 20.93 -0.72
CA SER A 13 39.97 19.98 -1.02
C SER A 13 40.97 19.57 0.09
N VAL A 14 41.35 18.29 0.07
CA VAL A 14 42.48 17.70 0.84
C VAL A 14 43.59 17.26 -0.14
N PHE A 15 44.85 17.62 0.13
CA PHE A 15 46.01 17.48 -0.77
C PHE A 15 46.92 16.29 -0.42
N VAL A 16 47.43 15.55 -1.42
CA VAL A 16 48.64 14.71 -1.27
C VAL A 16 49.74 15.29 -2.17
N SER A 17 50.66 16.06 -1.60
CA SER A 17 51.83 16.60 -2.31
C SER A 17 53.09 15.77 -2.03
N VAL A 18 53.76 15.31 -3.08
CA VAL A 18 55.16 14.88 -3.01
C VAL A 18 56.04 16.11 -3.27
N GLY A 19 56.39 16.87 -2.22
CA GLY A 19 57.39 17.95 -2.31
C GLY A 19 57.30 19.06 -1.25
N LEU A 20 58.22 19.01 -0.27
CA LEU A 20 58.81 20.10 0.55
C LEU A 20 57.91 21.24 1.11
N ILE A 21 57.71 21.26 2.45
CA ILE A 21 58.07 22.33 3.42
C ILE A 21 57.31 22.11 4.75
N ALA A 22 58.00 22.32 5.87
CA ALA A 22 57.57 22.04 7.24
C ALA A 22 56.62 23.08 7.85
N VAL A 23 55.50 22.67 8.46
CA VAL A 23 54.87 23.29 9.65
C VAL A 23 54.03 22.23 10.38
N LYS A 24 54.05 22.27 11.70
CA LYS A 24 53.40 21.40 12.69
C LYS A 24 52.06 22.05 13.09
N GLU A 25 50.92 21.34 13.01
CA GLU A 25 49.71 21.44 13.89
C GLU A 25 48.36 21.03 13.22
N LYS A 26 47.63 20.13 13.92
CA LYS A 26 46.18 19.73 13.98
C LYS A 26 45.28 19.60 12.73
N VAL A 27 44.42 18.56 12.77
CA VAL A 27 43.57 18.00 11.68
C VAL A 27 42.09 17.97 12.10
N ASP A 28 41.18 18.43 11.23
CA ASP A 28 39.72 18.23 11.31
C ASP A 28 39.15 17.79 9.93
N THR A 29 38.10 16.96 9.93
CA THR A 29 37.67 16.13 8.78
C THR A 29 36.36 16.60 8.12
N CYS A 30 36.30 16.61 6.78
CA CYS A 30 35.12 16.95 5.97
C CYS A 30 34.52 15.69 5.30
N PRO A 31 33.19 15.53 5.16
CA PRO A 31 32.54 14.23 4.87
C PRO A 31 32.34 13.87 3.37
N CYS A 32 33.11 14.41 2.42
CA CYS A 32 32.60 14.60 1.04
C CYS A 32 33.52 14.18 -0.14
N CYS A 33 33.00 13.26 -0.96
CA CYS A 33 33.47 12.42 -2.08
C CYS A 33 34.36 12.90 -3.27
N ARG A 34 35.11 14.00 -3.26
CA ARG A 34 35.99 14.34 -4.43
C ARG A 34 37.32 15.03 -4.10
N PHE A 35 38.39 14.60 -4.75
CA PHE A 35 39.74 15.20 -4.70
C PHE A 35 39.98 16.13 -5.90
N LEU A 36 40.52 17.33 -5.67
CA LEU A 36 40.99 18.26 -6.71
C LEU A 36 42.45 18.64 -6.46
N LEU A 37 43.33 18.38 -7.45
CA LEU A 37 44.71 18.87 -7.50
C LEU A 37 44.81 19.96 -8.56
N SER A 38 45.19 21.17 -8.16
CA SER A 38 45.70 22.17 -9.09
C SER A 38 47.15 21.87 -9.41
N PHE A 39 47.35 20.99 -10.39
CA PHE A 39 48.25 21.07 -11.55
C PHE A 39 48.22 19.68 -12.22
N GLN A 40 47.28 19.53 -13.17
CA GLN A 40 46.91 18.30 -13.92
C GLN A 40 46.28 17.16 -13.09
N ILE A 41 44.97 16.94 -13.28
CA ILE A 41 44.22 15.83 -12.65
C ILE A 41 44.58 14.52 -13.36
N GLU A 42 45.18 13.57 -12.65
CA GLU A 42 45.47 12.24 -13.20
C GLU A 42 44.32 11.23 -12.97
N GLN A 43 43.71 11.14 -11.76
CA GLN A 43 42.61 10.18 -11.47
C GLN A 43 41.66 10.63 -10.33
N THR A 44 40.35 10.30 -10.44
CA THR A 44 39.29 10.55 -9.42
C THR A 44 38.29 9.37 -9.36
N PHE A 45 37.79 9.00 -8.18
CA PHE A 45 36.77 7.94 -7.98
C PHE A 45 35.93 8.18 -6.71
N ASN A 46 34.70 7.64 -6.65
CA ASN A 46 33.81 7.72 -5.47
C ASN A 46 34.02 6.55 -4.50
N TYR A 47 33.68 6.73 -3.22
CA TYR A 47 33.73 5.63 -2.23
C TYR A 47 32.82 4.44 -2.60
N LEU A 48 31.66 4.72 -3.20
CA LEU A 48 30.70 3.70 -3.64
C LEU A 48 31.19 2.90 -4.87
N ASP A 49 32.21 3.40 -5.59
CA ASP A 49 32.80 2.72 -6.75
C ASP A 49 33.92 1.73 -6.35
N ILE A 50 34.28 1.68 -5.05
CA ILE A 50 35.33 0.80 -4.52
C ILE A 50 34.85 -0.66 -4.61
N GLN A 51 35.66 -1.48 -5.29
CA GLN A 51 35.46 -2.92 -5.48
C GLN A 51 36.35 -3.76 -4.58
N GLY A 52 37.45 -3.18 -4.09
CA GLY A 52 38.31 -3.86 -3.14
C GLY A 52 39.44 -3.01 -2.61
N ILE A 53 39.87 -3.32 -1.39
CA ILE A 53 41.03 -2.74 -0.74
C ILE A 53 41.96 -3.88 -0.32
N THR A 54 43.21 -3.84 -0.79
CA THR A 54 44.21 -4.84 -0.40
C THR A 54 45.51 -4.18 0.07
N SER A 55 46.03 -4.67 1.20
CA SER A 55 47.34 -4.30 1.74
C SER A 55 48.12 -5.56 2.08
N ASN A 56 48.88 -6.06 1.10
CA ASN A 56 49.72 -7.25 1.27
C ASN A 56 51.10 -6.92 1.86
N LYS A 57 51.55 -5.68 1.70
CA LYS A 57 52.77 -5.16 2.32
C LYS A 57 52.38 -4.05 3.30
N PRO A 58 53.09 -3.89 4.43
CA PRO A 58 52.63 -3.06 5.55
C PRO A 58 52.35 -1.59 5.17
N THR A 59 53.14 -1.01 4.26
CA THR A 59 53.03 0.40 3.85
C THR A 59 52.48 0.57 2.43
N GLN A 60 51.95 -0.49 1.82
CA GLN A 60 51.38 -0.44 0.46
C GLN A 60 49.88 -0.69 0.52
N LEU A 61 49.11 0.22 -0.08
CA LEU A 61 47.67 0.14 -0.22
C LEU A 61 47.33 0.03 -1.70
N LEU A 62 46.51 -0.95 -2.06
CA LEU A 62 45.96 -1.12 -3.40
C LEU A 62 44.45 -0.99 -3.33
N LEU A 63 43.92 0.00 -4.03
CA LEU A 63 42.50 0.29 -4.16
C LEU A 63 42.04 -0.14 -5.55
N GLU A 64 41.11 -1.09 -5.62
CA GLU A 64 40.43 -1.54 -6.83
C GLU A 64 39.08 -0.82 -6.90
N TYR A 65 38.80 -0.12 -8.01
CA TYR A 65 37.53 0.57 -8.26
C TYR A 65 37.05 0.30 -9.69
N ASP A 66 35.80 0.63 -10.04
CA ASP A 66 35.19 0.21 -11.31
C ASP A 66 35.98 0.61 -12.58
N ARG A 67 36.74 1.70 -12.53
CA ARG A 67 37.49 2.22 -13.69
C ARG A 67 39.01 1.95 -13.63
N GLY A 68 39.51 1.24 -12.62
CA GLY A 68 40.93 0.94 -12.52
C GLY A 68 41.42 0.53 -11.13
N GLN A 69 42.73 0.59 -10.95
CA GLN A 69 43.38 0.32 -9.67
C GLN A 69 44.38 1.42 -9.34
N LEU A 70 44.45 1.80 -8.07
CA LEU A 70 45.36 2.81 -7.54
C LEU A 70 46.26 2.15 -6.49
N SER A 71 47.59 2.20 -6.71
CA SER A 71 48.56 1.72 -5.71
C SER A 71 49.24 2.91 -5.04
N LEU A 72 49.08 2.99 -3.72
CA LEU A 72 49.66 4.03 -2.87
C LEU A 72 50.74 3.40 -1.97
N LYS A 73 51.83 4.14 -1.75
CA LYS A 73 52.88 3.79 -0.80
C LYS A 73 52.91 4.87 0.29
N LEU A 74 52.55 4.49 1.50
CA LEU A 74 52.42 5.39 2.66
C LEU A 74 53.66 5.32 3.56
N GLY A 75 53.75 6.23 4.54
CA GLY A 75 54.90 6.38 5.42
C GLY A 75 54.99 5.27 6.47
N SER A 76 53.84 4.86 7.01
CA SER A 76 53.71 3.86 8.06
C SER A 76 52.59 2.85 7.79
N VAL A 77 52.41 1.88 8.68
CA VAL A 77 51.30 0.91 8.64
C VAL A 77 50.03 1.55 9.19
N GLU A 78 50.21 2.39 10.20
CA GLU A 78 49.20 3.20 10.85
C GLU A 78 48.53 4.14 9.85
N ASP A 79 49.29 4.77 8.95
CA ASP A 79 48.76 5.63 7.88
C ASP A 79 47.82 4.85 6.94
N VAL A 80 48.16 3.58 6.64
CA VAL A 80 47.31 2.71 5.82
C VAL A 80 46.02 2.39 6.56
N ASP A 81 46.13 2.05 7.85
CA ASP A 81 44.96 1.74 8.68
C ASP A 81 44.06 2.95 8.88
N GLU A 82 44.61 4.17 9.06
CA GLU A 82 43.84 5.41 9.15
C GLU A 82 43.06 5.72 7.86
N VAL A 83 43.69 5.54 6.69
CA VAL A 83 43.01 5.73 5.40
C VAL A 83 41.87 4.72 5.25
N VAL A 84 42.10 3.45 5.56
CA VAL A 84 41.06 2.42 5.46
C VAL A 84 39.96 2.64 6.51
N ALA A 85 40.32 3.02 7.74
CA ALA A 85 39.38 3.38 8.80
C ALA A 85 38.47 4.51 8.34
N HIS A 86 39.04 5.58 7.78
CA HIS A 86 38.31 6.74 7.30
C HIS A 86 37.36 6.38 6.14
N ILE A 87 37.84 5.64 5.13
CA ILE A 87 36.99 5.14 4.04
C ILE A 87 35.80 4.35 4.62
N GLY A 88 36.07 3.47 5.58
CA GLY A 88 35.01 2.68 6.21
C GLY A 88 34.02 3.52 7.02
N SER A 89 34.48 4.54 7.74
CA SER A 89 33.62 5.49 8.47
C SER A 89 32.73 6.30 7.52
N CYS A 90 33.26 6.75 6.38
CA CYS A 90 32.48 7.43 5.34
C CYS A 90 31.43 6.50 4.75
N LEU A 91 31.82 5.27 4.38
CA LEU A 91 30.88 4.26 3.88
C LEU A 91 29.80 3.91 4.91
N HIS A 92 30.13 3.93 6.19
CA HIS A 92 29.15 3.69 7.25
C HIS A 92 28.12 4.83 7.34
N ARG A 93 28.55 6.09 7.20
CA ARG A 93 27.63 7.26 7.18
C ARG A 93 26.75 7.29 5.94
N ILE A 94 27.29 6.93 4.78
CA ILE A 94 26.54 6.90 3.51
C ILE A 94 25.62 5.69 3.46
N CYS A 95 26.05 4.54 4.00
CA CYS A 95 25.31 3.29 3.96
C CYS A 95 25.16 2.66 5.37
N PRO A 96 24.38 3.26 6.28
CA PRO A 96 24.28 2.80 7.67
C PRO A 96 23.74 1.37 7.81
N GLY A 97 22.94 0.90 6.85
CA GLY A 97 22.44 -0.48 6.80
C GLY A 97 23.45 -1.53 6.33
N LEU A 98 24.65 -1.13 5.87
CA LEU A 98 25.64 -2.04 5.29
C LEU A 98 26.98 -1.92 6.03
N SER A 99 27.57 -3.06 6.43
CA SER A 99 28.90 -2.98 7.04
C SER A 99 29.93 -2.47 6.02
N PRO A 100 30.87 -1.59 6.42
CA PRO A 100 31.84 -1.02 5.48
C PRO A 100 32.66 -2.07 4.73
N ALA A 101 33.01 -3.18 5.41
CA ALA A 101 33.69 -4.31 4.81
C ALA A 101 32.87 -4.96 3.66
N LYS A 102 31.53 -5.02 3.79
CA LYS A 102 30.64 -5.51 2.72
C LYS A 102 30.48 -4.49 1.60
N ALA A 103 30.41 -3.20 1.93
CA ALA A 103 30.34 -2.11 0.95
C ALA A 103 31.57 -2.13 0.01
N MET A 104 32.77 -2.38 0.57
CA MET A 104 34.02 -2.49 -0.19
C MET A 104 34.16 -3.78 -1.01
N LYS A 105 33.23 -4.74 -0.90
CA LYS A 105 33.19 -6.08 -1.53
C LYS A 105 34.36 -7.03 -1.21
N LYS A 106 35.60 -6.52 -1.14
CA LYS A 106 36.83 -7.27 -0.86
C LYS A 106 37.77 -6.42 -0.01
N LEU A 107 37.95 -6.78 1.26
CA LEU A 107 38.91 -6.13 2.17
C LEU A 107 39.95 -7.16 2.62
N THR A 108 41.23 -6.91 2.35
CA THR A 108 42.32 -7.83 2.73
C THR A 108 43.53 -7.06 3.23
N LEU A 109 43.74 -7.04 4.54
CA LEU A 109 44.92 -6.44 5.17
C LEU A 109 45.77 -7.51 5.82
N LYS A 110 47.10 -7.46 5.60
CA LYS A 110 48.07 -8.31 6.30
C LYS A 110 48.84 -7.48 7.34
N PRO A 111 48.97 -7.96 8.60
CA PRO A 111 48.31 -9.13 9.20
C PRO A 111 46.78 -8.96 9.35
N PRO A 112 46.01 -10.06 9.42
CA PRO A 112 44.53 -10.03 9.43
C PRO A 112 43.94 -9.36 10.68
N GLU A 113 44.67 -9.31 11.79
CA GLU A 113 44.30 -8.63 13.03
C GLU A 113 43.93 -7.16 12.79
N ARG A 114 44.60 -6.48 11.85
CA ARG A 114 44.29 -5.10 11.44
C ARG A 114 42.84 -4.95 10.97
N THR A 115 42.34 -5.95 10.23
CA THR A 115 40.96 -5.94 9.73
C THR A 115 39.96 -6.04 10.87
N ALA A 116 40.25 -6.86 11.90
CA ALA A 116 39.40 -7.02 13.07
C ALA A 116 39.33 -5.74 13.92
N VAL A 117 40.47 -5.05 14.10
CA VAL A 117 40.53 -3.76 14.81
C VAL A 117 39.68 -2.71 14.09
N LEU A 118 39.81 -2.60 12.76
CA LEU A 118 39.02 -1.68 11.95
C LEU A 118 37.51 -1.99 11.98
N GLN A 119 37.13 -3.27 11.99
CA GLN A 119 35.73 -3.67 12.12
C GLN A 119 35.13 -3.21 13.46
N SER A 120 35.84 -3.42 14.57
CA SER A 120 35.42 -2.95 15.90
C SER A 120 35.25 -1.43 15.93
N LEU A 121 36.18 -0.69 15.30
CA LEU A 121 36.11 0.77 15.23
C LEU A 121 34.86 1.26 14.48
N TRP A 122 34.47 0.58 13.40
CA TRP A 122 33.26 0.94 12.65
C TRP A 122 31.98 0.56 13.39
N GLU A 123 31.98 -0.54 14.13
CA GLU A 123 30.84 -0.96 14.95
C GLU A 123 30.56 0.04 16.09
N ASP A 124 31.61 0.55 16.75
CA ASP A 124 31.46 1.57 17.80
C ASP A 124 30.87 2.89 17.27
N GLN A 125 31.15 3.23 16.00
CA GLN A 125 30.64 4.44 15.35
C GLN A 125 29.16 4.34 14.93
N ALA A 126 28.55 3.15 14.96
CA ALA A 126 27.16 2.92 14.52
C ALA A 126 26.10 3.61 15.38
N THR A 127 26.50 4.20 16.51
CA THR A 127 25.62 4.93 17.44
C THR A 127 25.58 6.45 17.21
N THR A 128 26.31 6.96 16.21
CA THR A 128 26.30 8.40 15.93
C THR A 128 24.99 8.86 15.30
N ASP A 129 24.51 10.04 15.71
CA ASP A 129 23.33 10.68 15.13
C ASP A 129 23.57 10.98 13.65
N LEU A 130 22.83 10.29 12.77
CA LEU A 130 22.93 10.41 11.32
C LEU A 130 22.24 11.69 10.80
N GLY A 131 21.53 12.41 11.66
CA GLY A 131 20.74 13.58 11.29
C GLY A 131 19.32 13.22 10.80
N PRO A 132 18.59 14.20 10.23
CA PRO A 132 17.19 14.05 9.88
C PRO A 132 16.93 12.88 8.94
N CYS A 133 15.80 12.21 9.15
CA CYS A 133 15.36 11.06 8.36
C CYS A 133 16.45 9.98 8.16
N GLY A 134 17.26 9.73 9.18
CA GLY A 134 18.35 8.75 9.14
C GLY A 134 19.50 9.14 8.20
N GLY A 135 19.80 10.43 8.10
CA GLY A 135 20.88 10.97 7.26
C GLY A 135 20.55 11.04 5.77
N PHE A 136 19.26 11.13 5.42
CA PHE A 136 18.81 11.14 4.02
C PHE A 136 19.53 12.21 3.20
N SER A 137 19.60 13.45 3.69
CA SER A 137 20.17 14.58 2.96
C SER A 137 21.66 14.39 2.66
N HIS A 138 22.40 13.80 3.60
CA HIS A 138 23.81 13.47 3.40
C HIS A 138 24.01 12.37 2.35
N MET A 139 23.15 11.33 2.37
CA MET A 139 23.16 10.26 1.37
C MET A 139 22.78 10.78 -0.01
N TYR A 140 21.73 11.60 -0.09
CA TYR A 140 21.24 12.23 -1.32
C TYR A 140 22.35 13.05 -1.97
N TRP A 141 23.04 13.87 -1.18
CA TRP A 141 24.19 14.64 -1.63
C TRP A 141 25.30 13.75 -2.22
N CYS A 142 25.72 12.70 -1.51
CA CYS A 142 26.74 11.76 -1.99
C CYS A 142 26.33 11.03 -3.28
N LEU A 143 25.07 10.64 -3.38
CA LEU A 143 24.52 9.88 -4.51
C LEU A 143 24.30 10.77 -5.73
N CYS A 144 23.91 12.04 -5.56
CA CYS A 144 23.90 13.04 -6.62
C CYS A 144 25.29 13.21 -7.24
N ASP A 145 26.34 13.30 -6.43
CA ASP A 145 27.72 13.41 -6.93
C ASP A 145 28.15 12.16 -7.72
N GLN A 146 27.81 10.96 -7.20
CA GLN A 146 28.09 9.70 -7.89
C GLN A 146 27.37 9.61 -9.26
N LEU A 147 26.11 10.05 -9.32
CA LEU A 147 25.30 10.04 -10.54
C LEU A 147 25.63 11.20 -11.48
N GLY A 148 26.45 12.17 -11.05
CA GLY A 148 26.76 13.38 -11.80
C GLY A 148 25.56 14.31 -11.97
N LEU A 149 24.68 14.35 -10.97
CA LEU A 149 23.45 15.15 -10.95
C LEU A 149 23.62 16.36 -10.01
N PRO A 150 22.96 17.49 -10.32
CA PRO A 150 22.98 18.65 -9.43
C PRO A 150 22.27 18.31 -8.12
N PHE A 151 22.85 18.73 -7.00
CA PHE A 151 22.20 18.67 -5.71
C PHE A 151 21.06 19.69 -5.64
N ARG A 152 19.87 19.25 -5.23
CA ARG A 152 18.69 20.11 -5.08
C ARG A 152 18.48 20.45 -3.61
N GLU A 153 18.70 21.71 -3.25
CA GLU A 153 18.49 22.19 -1.86
C GLU A 153 17.03 22.06 -1.43
N GLU A 154 16.08 22.15 -2.37
CA GLU A 154 14.63 21.97 -2.13
C GLU A 154 14.32 20.57 -1.56
N VAL A 155 14.95 19.52 -2.11
CA VAL A 155 14.80 18.14 -1.62
C VAL A 155 15.33 18.00 -0.21
N GLN A 156 16.51 18.56 0.06
CA GLN A 156 17.07 18.58 1.41
C GLN A 156 16.13 19.29 2.37
N TRP A 157 15.65 20.48 2.00
CA TRP A 157 14.82 21.30 2.87
C TRP A 157 13.50 20.60 3.22
N ASP A 158 12.85 19.97 2.23
CA ASP A 158 11.63 19.18 2.44
C ASP A 158 11.87 18.03 3.41
N VAL A 159 12.98 17.29 3.24
CA VAL A 159 13.26 16.13 4.09
C VAL A 159 13.70 16.55 5.49
N ASP A 160 14.62 17.50 5.61
CA ASP A 160 15.17 17.95 6.89
C ASP A 160 14.13 18.74 7.71
N THR A 161 13.16 19.38 7.05
CA THR A 161 12.17 20.24 7.71
C THR A 161 10.80 19.59 7.78
N ILE A 162 10.16 19.32 6.63
CA ILE A 162 8.77 18.86 6.60
C ILE A 162 8.69 17.42 7.10
N TYR A 163 9.47 16.52 6.50
CA TYR A 163 9.39 15.10 6.82
C TYR A 163 9.84 14.81 8.25
N GLN A 164 10.93 15.44 8.68
CA GLN A 164 11.41 15.34 10.06
C GLN A 164 10.39 15.85 11.07
N THR A 165 9.72 16.97 10.79
CA THR A 165 8.68 17.53 11.68
C THR A 165 7.44 16.63 11.75
N GLN A 166 7.08 15.97 10.65
CA GLN A 166 5.96 15.04 10.59
C GLN A 166 6.29 13.63 11.12
N ASP A 167 7.57 13.34 11.41
CA ASP A 167 8.09 12.00 11.72
C ASP A 167 7.61 10.94 10.71
N THR A 168 7.50 11.34 9.44
CA THR A 168 6.99 10.44 8.41
C THR A 168 8.04 9.40 8.01
N ARG A 169 7.57 8.17 7.83
CA ARG A 169 8.36 7.03 7.33
C ARG A 169 8.04 6.72 5.86
N GLU A 170 7.25 7.59 5.23
CA GLU A 170 6.82 7.50 3.85
C GLU A 170 7.58 8.49 2.98
N LEU A 171 8.29 7.98 1.98
CA LEU A 171 8.79 8.79 0.87
C LEU A 171 7.70 8.84 -0.21
N ASN A 172 6.96 9.94 -0.23
CA ASN A 172 5.96 10.19 -1.26
C ASN A 172 6.57 10.90 -2.46
N LEU A 173 6.56 10.25 -3.63
CA LEU A 173 7.12 10.82 -4.85
C LEU A 173 6.31 12.03 -5.35
N GLN A 174 5.04 12.18 -4.95
CA GLN A 174 4.20 13.33 -5.30
C GLN A 174 4.77 14.66 -4.81
N ASP A 175 5.54 14.63 -3.72
CA ASP A 175 6.14 15.85 -3.18
C ASP A 175 7.22 16.39 -4.13
N PHE A 176 7.81 15.52 -4.97
CA PHE A 176 8.93 15.82 -5.86
C PHE A 176 8.59 15.77 -7.36
N VAL A 177 7.32 15.59 -7.76
CA VAL A 177 6.93 15.48 -9.20
C VAL A 177 7.17 16.75 -10.02
N HIS A 178 7.44 17.87 -9.35
CA HIS A 178 7.84 19.12 -9.99
C HIS A 178 9.29 19.10 -10.50
N LEU A 179 10.10 18.13 -10.04
CA LEU A 179 11.48 17.92 -10.48
C LEU A 179 11.56 16.99 -11.69
N ASP A 180 12.71 16.96 -12.35
CA ASP A 180 12.95 16.07 -13.48
C ASP A 180 13.04 14.60 -13.04
N ASN A 181 12.70 13.66 -13.93
CA ASN A 181 12.80 12.21 -13.63
C ASN A 181 14.21 11.77 -13.19
N ARG A 182 15.27 12.47 -13.60
CA ARG A 182 16.64 12.19 -13.14
C ARG A 182 16.85 12.56 -11.67
N ASP A 183 16.24 13.66 -11.22
CA ASP A 183 16.26 14.05 -9.82
C ASP A 183 15.49 13.00 -8.98
N LEU A 184 14.33 12.52 -9.46
CA LEU A 184 13.58 11.43 -8.80
C LEU A 184 14.42 10.15 -8.65
N VAL A 185 15.19 9.76 -9.65
CA VAL A 185 16.11 8.61 -9.56
C VAL A 185 17.13 8.83 -8.44
N ALA A 186 17.71 10.02 -8.31
CA ALA A 186 18.66 10.35 -7.24
C ALA A 186 18.01 10.38 -5.85
N ILE A 187 16.73 10.75 -5.75
CA ILE A 187 16.00 10.70 -4.47
C ILE A 187 15.74 9.24 -4.08
N ILE A 188 15.30 8.40 -5.02
CA ILE A 188 14.91 7.01 -4.75
C ILE A 188 16.12 6.13 -4.42
N VAL A 189 17.29 6.36 -5.03
CA VAL A 189 18.50 5.54 -4.78
C VAL A 189 18.96 5.61 -3.32
N VAL A 190 18.64 6.69 -2.60
CA VAL A 190 18.92 6.82 -1.16
C VAL A 190 18.23 5.70 -0.36
N LEU A 191 17.04 5.26 -0.79
CA LEU A 191 16.27 4.20 -0.12
C LEU A 191 16.93 2.82 -0.19
N GLU A 192 17.96 2.62 -1.03
CA GLU A 192 18.73 1.38 -1.04
C GLU A 192 19.42 1.13 0.30
N TYR A 193 19.85 2.20 0.98
CA TYR A 193 20.66 2.12 2.21
C TYR A 193 20.01 2.79 3.41
N ASN A 194 19.06 3.70 3.19
CA ASN A 194 18.40 4.43 4.25
C ASN A 194 17.66 3.49 5.23
N GLN A 195 17.76 3.79 6.53
CA GLN A 195 17.16 2.98 7.60
C GLN A 195 15.91 3.61 8.23
N TRP A 196 15.52 4.79 7.77
CA TRP A 196 14.41 5.60 8.29
C TRP A 196 13.10 5.33 7.56
N PHE A 197 13.13 5.39 6.22
CA PHE A 197 11.95 5.20 5.38
C PHE A 197 11.57 3.73 5.27
N THR A 198 10.32 3.43 5.61
CA THR A 198 9.75 2.08 5.50
C THR A 198 8.73 1.98 4.37
N LYS A 199 8.27 3.12 3.83
CA LYS A 199 7.26 3.18 2.77
C LYS A 199 7.72 4.04 1.61
N LEU A 200 7.54 3.54 0.38
CA LEU A 200 7.66 4.30 -0.85
C LEU A 200 6.28 4.40 -1.51
N SER A 201 5.82 5.62 -1.79
CA SER A 201 4.51 5.84 -2.39
C SER A 201 4.52 6.77 -3.59
N THR A 202 3.66 6.48 -4.57
CA THR A 202 3.23 7.41 -5.60
C THR A 202 1.80 7.09 -6.03
N LYS A 203 1.03 8.13 -6.39
CA LYS A 203 -0.36 8.02 -6.83
C LYS A 203 -0.61 8.93 -8.02
N ASP A 204 -1.28 8.40 -9.04
CA ASP A 204 -1.69 9.18 -10.23
C ASP A 204 -0.52 9.87 -10.96
N TYR A 205 0.67 9.28 -10.91
CA TYR A 205 1.85 9.76 -11.61
C TYR A 205 2.51 8.65 -12.42
N LYS A 206 2.57 8.86 -13.75
CA LYS A 206 3.17 7.91 -14.68
C LYS A 206 4.68 7.88 -14.51
N LEU A 207 5.20 6.77 -13.98
CA LEU A 207 6.62 6.59 -13.76
C LEU A 207 7.36 6.39 -15.09
N SER A 208 8.53 7.02 -15.21
CA SER A 208 9.45 6.77 -16.33
C SER A 208 10.13 5.41 -16.17
N THR A 209 10.72 4.91 -17.26
CA THR A 209 11.47 3.63 -17.22
C THR A 209 12.65 3.69 -16.24
N ASP A 210 13.39 4.80 -16.21
CA ASP A 210 14.54 4.97 -15.30
C ASP A 210 14.11 4.96 -13.82
N VAL A 211 13.01 5.65 -13.50
CA VAL A 211 12.46 5.67 -12.14
C VAL A 211 11.97 4.27 -11.75
N CYS A 212 11.29 3.56 -12.64
CA CYS A 212 10.88 2.17 -12.41
C CYS A 212 12.07 1.26 -12.11
N GLU A 213 13.16 1.37 -12.88
CA GLU A 213 14.37 0.58 -12.66
C GLU A 213 15.01 0.88 -11.30
N GLN A 214 15.00 2.15 -10.89
CA GLN A 214 15.54 2.53 -9.59
C GLN A 214 14.69 2.00 -8.43
N ILE A 215 13.36 2.02 -8.54
CA ILE A 215 12.45 1.40 -7.55
C ILE A 215 12.73 -0.11 -7.45
N LEU A 216 12.91 -0.79 -8.57
CA LEU A 216 13.23 -2.22 -8.61
C LEU A 216 14.56 -2.53 -7.91
N ARG A 217 15.57 -1.67 -8.05
CA ARG A 217 16.85 -1.82 -7.33
C ARG A 217 16.69 -1.65 -5.82
N VAL A 218 15.89 -0.67 -5.38
CA VAL A 218 15.56 -0.50 -3.96
C VAL A 218 14.89 -1.75 -3.41
N VAL A 219 13.88 -2.29 -4.11
CA VAL A 219 13.20 -3.53 -3.68
C VAL A 219 14.17 -4.72 -3.61
N ALA A 220 15.15 -4.79 -4.52
CA ALA A 220 16.12 -5.88 -4.56
C ALA A 220 17.19 -5.81 -3.46
N ARG A 221 17.40 -4.66 -2.81
CA ARG A 221 18.56 -4.43 -1.91
C ARG A 221 18.18 -3.93 -0.52
N SER A 222 17.07 -3.20 -0.40
CA SER A 222 16.64 -2.63 0.87
C SER A 222 16.10 -3.71 1.80
N SER A 223 16.59 -3.72 3.03
CA SER A 223 16.08 -4.56 4.13
C SER A 223 15.01 -3.84 4.96
N ARG A 224 14.69 -2.59 4.63
CA ARG A 224 13.83 -1.71 5.45
C ARG A 224 12.54 -1.30 4.77
N LEU A 225 12.45 -1.48 3.45
CA LEU A 225 11.21 -1.20 2.72
C LEU A 225 10.15 -2.24 3.08
N GLU A 226 9.16 -1.80 3.85
CA GLU A 226 8.02 -2.59 4.33
C GLU A 226 6.78 -2.41 3.46
N GLU A 227 6.64 -1.23 2.85
CA GLU A 227 5.46 -0.86 2.05
C GLU A 227 5.84 -0.25 0.69
N LEU A 228 5.22 -0.78 -0.37
CA LEU A 228 5.35 -0.26 -1.73
C LEU A 228 3.97 0.05 -2.30
N VAL A 229 3.73 1.33 -2.59
CA VAL A 229 2.45 1.84 -3.10
C VAL A 229 2.69 2.58 -4.42
N LEU A 230 2.37 1.93 -5.55
CA LEU A 230 2.50 2.52 -6.88
C LEU A 230 1.13 2.51 -7.56
N GLU A 231 0.30 3.50 -7.25
CA GLU A 231 -1.08 3.57 -7.74
C GLU A 231 -1.15 4.38 -9.04
N ASN A 232 -1.83 3.83 -10.05
CA ASN A 232 -2.01 4.47 -11.36
C ASN A 232 -0.68 5.02 -11.95
N ALA A 233 0.38 4.22 -11.82
CA ALA A 233 1.74 4.62 -12.17
C ALA A 233 2.10 4.30 -13.64
N GLY A 234 1.14 3.82 -14.43
CA GLY A 234 1.35 3.41 -15.81
C GLY A 234 2.17 2.11 -15.96
N LEU A 235 2.23 1.30 -14.90
CA LEU A 235 2.98 0.05 -14.87
C LEU A 235 2.27 -1.03 -15.69
N ARG A 236 3.06 -1.92 -16.29
CA ARG A 236 2.60 -3.02 -17.14
C ARG A 236 3.14 -4.37 -16.66
N SER A 237 2.79 -5.43 -17.38
CA SER A 237 3.16 -6.81 -17.05
C SER A 237 4.67 -7.08 -16.98
N ASP A 238 5.48 -6.33 -17.72
CA ASP A 238 6.95 -6.39 -17.69
C ASP A 238 7.53 -5.88 -16.37
N PHE A 239 6.98 -4.77 -15.84
CA PHE A 239 7.37 -4.26 -14.53
C PHE A 239 7.07 -5.26 -13.42
N ALA A 240 5.89 -5.88 -13.42
CA ALA A 240 5.53 -6.90 -12.42
C ALA A 240 6.48 -8.12 -12.45
N GLN A 241 6.91 -8.54 -13.64
CA GLN A 241 7.92 -9.61 -13.78
C GLN A 241 9.28 -9.17 -13.23
N LYS A 242 9.73 -7.94 -13.54
CA LYS A 242 10.97 -7.40 -12.99
C LYS A 242 10.89 -7.24 -11.47
N LEU A 243 9.73 -6.86 -10.92
CA LEU A 243 9.49 -6.76 -9.48
C LEU A 243 9.58 -8.14 -8.81
N ALA A 244 9.02 -9.18 -9.43
CA ALA A 244 9.19 -10.55 -8.96
C ALA A 244 10.69 -10.95 -8.93
N ASN A 245 11.46 -10.61 -9.96
CA ASN A 245 12.90 -10.88 -9.99
C ASN A 245 13.65 -10.10 -8.90
N ALA A 246 13.30 -8.83 -8.67
CA ALA A 246 13.87 -8.02 -7.60
C ALA A 246 13.65 -8.65 -6.22
N LEU A 247 12.42 -9.10 -5.94
CA LEU A 247 12.10 -9.82 -4.70
C LEU A 247 12.87 -11.14 -4.56
N THR A 248 13.13 -11.83 -5.68
CA THR A 248 13.96 -13.05 -5.66
C THR A 248 15.40 -12.77 -5.22
N CYS A 249 15.94 -11.60 -5.59
CA CYS A 249 17.27 -11.17 -5.17
C CYS A 249 17.33 -10.71 -3.70
N ASN A 250 16.18 -10.49 -3.06
CA ASN A 250 16.09 -9.99 -1.69
C ASN A 250 15.45 -11.02 -0.73
N PRO A 251 16.20 -12.01 -0.24
CA PRO A 251 15.67 -13.03 0.67
C PRO A 251 15.29 -12.47 2.05
N ALA A 252 15.79 -11.29 2.41
CA ALA A 252 15.54 -10.62 3.69
C ALA A 252 14.54 -9.45 3.54
N SER A 253 13.72 -9.46 2.49
CA SER A 253 12.74 -8.41 2.25
C SER A 253 11.76 -8.28 3.43
N ALA A 254 11.63 -7.05 3.93
CA ALA A 254 10.66 -6.68 4.97
C ALA A 254 9.26 -6.38 4.39
N LEU A 255 9.10 -6.46 3.07
CA LEU A 255 7.90 -6.03 2.37
C LEU A 255 6.68 -6.88 2.81
N HIS A 256 5.69 -6.21 3.39
CA HIS A 256 4.42 -6.80 3.80
C HIS A 256 3.19 -6.06 3.27
N THR A 257 3.36 -4.85 2.74
CA THR A 257 2.30 -4.07 2.10
C THR A 257 2.63 -3.82 0.64
N LEU A 258 1.76 -4.24 -0.26
CA LEU A 258 1.89 -4.01 -1.69
C LEU A 258 0.59 -3.48 -2.28
N ASN A 259 0.66 -2.29 -2.87
CA ASN A 259 -0.45 -1.68 -3.60
C ASN A 259 0.02 -1.31 -5.02
N LEU A 260 -0.57 -1.96 -6.02
CA LEU A 260 -0.31 -1.70 -7.44
C LEU A 260 -1.60 -1.34 -8.18
N THR A 261 -2.56 -0.73 -7.48
CA THR A 261 -3.88 -0.40 -8.02
C THR A 261 -3.81 0.40 -9.32
N ASN A 262 -4.73 0.10 -10.24
CA ASN A 262 -4.90 0.80 -11.51
C ASN A 262 -3.66 0.73 -12.43
N ASN A 263 -2.94 -0.39 -12.42
CA ASN A 263 -1.84 -0.69 -13.34
C ASN A 263 -2.14 -1.97 -14.13
N SER A 264 -1.98 -1.97 -15.45
CA SER A 264 -2.32 -3.12 -16.29
C SER A 264 -1.24 -4.22 -16.23
N LEU A 265 -1.17 -4.92 -15.09
CA LEU A 265 -0.18 -5.97 -14.82
C LEU A 265 -0.47 -7.26 -15.59
N GLU A 266 -1.75 -7.49 -15.95
CA GLU A 266 -2.22 -8.70 -16.65
C GLU A 266 -1.92 -10.00 -15.88
N ASP A 267 -2.43 -11.13 -16.38
CA ASP A 267 -2.21 -12.44 -15.74
C ASP A 267 -0.72 -12.80 -15.65
N LYS A 268 0.07 -12.50 -16.70
CA LYS A 268 1.49 -12.85 -16.74
C LYS A 268 2.30 -12.15 -15.65
N GLY A 269 2.04 -10.86 -15.44
CA GLY A 269 2.71 -10.07 -14.40
C GLY A 269 2.33 -10.56 -13.00
N VAL A 270 1.03 -10.76 -12.76
CA VAL A 270 0.54 -11.20 -11.45
C VAL A 270 0.94 -12.64 -11.12
N SER A 271 0.94 -13.57 -12.08
CA SER A 271 1.42 -14.93 -11.84
C SER A 271 2.91 -14.95 -11.47
N ALA A 272 3.76 -14.15 -12.13
CA ALA A 272 5.17 -14.04 -11.79
C ALA A 272 5.39 -13.47 -10.39
N LEU A 273 4.67 -12.39 -10.06
CA LEU A 273 4.71 -11.77 -8.74
C LEU A 273 4.23 -12.74 -7.64
N SER A 274 3.11 -13.43 -7.88
CA SER A 274 2.50 -14.39 -6.96
C SER A 274 3.49 -15.46 -6.51
N ALA A 275 4.28 -16.02 -7.44
CA ALA A 275 5.29 -17.03 -7.11
C ALA A 275 6.34 -16.57 -6.07
N GLN A 276 6.58 -15.25 -5.97
CA GLN A 276 7.51 -14.67 -5.01
C GLN A 276 6.81 -14.21 -3.73
N LEU A 277 5.57 -13.74 -3.81
CA LEU A 277 4.74 -13.47 -2.62
C LEU A 277 4.57 -14.71 -1.74
N ALA A 278 4.56 -15.91 -2.36
CA ALA A 278 4.54 -17.19 -1.65
C ALA A 278 5.77 -17.43 -0.74
N LYS A 279 6.88 -16.72 -0.98
CA LYS A 279 8.18 -16.92 -0.30
C LYS A 279 8.58 -15.77 0.63
N LEU A 280 7.75 -14.72 0.74
CA LEU A 280 8.07 -13.58 1.60
C LEU A 280 8.12 -14.01 3.07
N PRO A 281 9.21 -13.68 3.79
CA PRO A 281 9.46 -14.19 5.14
C PRO A 281 8.47 -13.66 6.18
N MET A 282 8.04 -12.39 6.02
CA MET A 282 7.12 -11.73 6.95
C MET A 282 5.64 -12.02 6.65
N GLY A 283 5.33 -12.66 5.52
CA GLY A 283 3.96 -12.72 4.99
C GLY A 283 3.44 -11.35 4.54
N LEU A 284 2.33 -11.35 3.79
CA LEU A 284 1.67 -10.11 3.38
C LEU A 284 0.63 -9.71 4.41
N LYS A 285 0.61 -8.43 4.80
CA LYS A 285 -0.44 -7.83 5.63
C LYS A 285 -1.53 -7.16 4.81
N HIS A 286 -1.15 -6.48 3.74
CA HIS A 286 -2.05 -5.71 2.89
C HIS A 286 -1.67 -5.89 1.42
N LEU A 287 -2.61 -6.40 0.61
CA LEU A 287 -2.43 -6.57 -0.82
C LEU A 287 -3.57 -5.89 -1.58
N ASN A 288 -3.23 -4.89 -2.40
CA ASN A 288 -4.17 -4.26 -3.32
C ASN A 288 -3.70 -4.41 -4.77
N LEU A 289 -4.49 -5.15 -5.55
CA LEU A 289 -4.32 -5.35 -6.99
C LEU A 289 -5.61 -4.94 -7.72
N SER A 290 -6.32 -3.93 -7.22
CA SER A 290 -7.53 -3.41 -7.85
C SER A 290 -7.24 -2.85 -9.26
N LYS A 291 -8.14 -3.11 -10.21
CA LYS A 291 -8.08 -2.63 -11.60
C LYS A 291 -6.74 -2.93 -12.26
N THR A 292 -6.20 -4.14 -12.06
CA THR A 292 -4.90 -4.56 -12.61
C THR A 292 -5.00 -5.36 -13.91
N SER A 293 -6.18 -5.40 -14.52
CA SER A 293 -6.49 -6.17 -15.73
C SER A 293 -6.25 -7.68 -15.54
N VAL A 294 -6.44 -8.18 -14.32
CA VAL A 294 -6.24 -9.60 -13.99
C VAL A 294 -7.51 -10.40 -14.29
N SER A 295 -7.33 -11.60 -14.84
CA SER A 295 -8.40 -12.55 -15.08
C SER A 295 -8.50 -13.61 -13.97
N GLN A 296 -9.45 -14.53 -14.10
CA GLN A 296 -9.57 -15.69 -13.22
C GLN A 296 -8.25 -16.49 -13.11
N LYS A 297 -7.45 -16.56 -14.18
CA LYS A 297 -6.18 -17.30 -14.18
C LYS A 297 -5.14 -16.65 -13.27
N GLY A 298 -4.99 -15.32 -13.34
CA GLY A 298 -4.08 -14.59 -12.47
C GLY A 298 -4.52 -14.63 -11.01
N VAL A 299 -5.82 -14.46 -10.72
CA VAL A 299 -6.35 -14.58 -9.35
C VAL A 299 -6.17 -15.99 -8.79
N ASN A 300 -6.37 -17.04 -9.59
CA ASN A 300 -6.10 -18.41 -9.17
C ASN A 300 -4.63 -18.62 -8.81
N SER A 301 -3.71 -18.08 -9.63
CA SER A 301 -2.28 -18.12 -9.36
C SER A 301 -1.94 -17.42 -8.05
N LEU A 302 -2.56 -16.27 -7.81
CA LEU A 302 -2.40 -15.50 -6.57
C LEU A 302 -2.94 -16.27 -5.36
N ALA A 303 -4.15 -16.81 -5.43
CA ALA A 303 -4.74 -17.58 -4.35
C ALA A 303 -3.90 -18.81 -3.99
N GLN A 304 -3.36 -19.52 -4.99
CA GLN A 304 -2.43 -20.63 -4.79
C GLN A 304 -1.17 -20.16 -4.06
N ALA A 305 -0.57 -19.05 -4.48
CA ALA A 305 0.61 -18.49 -3.83
C ALA A 305 0.36 -18.06 -2.38
N LEU A 306 -0.75 -17.36 -2.14
CA LEU A 306 -1.15 -16.92 -0.79
C LEU A 306 -1.40 -18.13 0.13
N SER A 307 -2.00 -19.21 -0.39
CA SER A 307 -2.21 -20.45 0.38
C SER A 307 -0.91 -21.24 0.63
N ALA A 308 0.11 -21.08 -0.22
CA ALA A 308 1.39 -21.76 -0.08
C ALA A 308 2.31 -21.11 0.97
N ASN A 309 2.11 -19.82 1.26
CA ASN A 309 2.88 -19.12 2.28
C ASN A 309 2.29 -19.41 3.68
N PRO A 310 3.02 -20.07 4.59
CA PRO A 310 2.50 -20.41 5.91
C PRO A 310 2.25 -19.20 6.81
N ALA A 311 2.87 -18.04 6.52
CA ALA A 311 2.67 -16.81 7.28
C ALA A 311 1.41 -16.03 6.85
N VAL A 312 0.94 -16.19 5.61
CA VAL A 312 -0.18 -15.39 5.08
C VAL A 312 -1.47 -15.56 5.88
N PRO A 313 -1.88 -16.77 6.32
CA PRO A 313 -3.08 -16.93 7.13
C PRO A 313 -3.10 -16.06 8.41
N THR A 314 -1.97 -15.90 9.09
CA THR A 314 -1.86 -15.10 10.32
C THR A 314 -1.55 -13.63 10.09
N THR A 315 -1.15 -13.24 8.88
CA THR A 315 -0.63 -11.89 8.60
C THR A 315 -1.55 -11.06 7.72
N LEU A 316 -2.26 -11.67 6.76
CA LEU A 316 -3.03 -10.95 5.75
C LEU A 316 -4.35 -10.45 6.32
N THR A 317 -4.46 -9.14 6.44
CA THR A 317 -5.62 -8.44 7.01
C THR A 317 -6.52 -7.82 5.95
N HIS A 318 -5.93 -7.38 4.83
CA HIS A 318 -6.62 -6.67 3.76
C HIS A 318 -6.25 -7.23 2.39
N LEU A 319 -7.28 -7.64 1.63
CA LEU A 319 -7.16 -8.10 0.25
C LEU A 319 -8.16 -7.34 -0.63
N ASP A 320 -7.65 -6.59 -1.59
CA ASP A 320 -8.45 -5.85 -2.56
C ASP A 320 -8.11 -6.29 -3.99
N LEU A 321 -9.11 -6.84 -4.68
CA LEU A 321 -9.06 -7.25 -6.09
C LEU A 321 -10.13 -6.54 -6.92
N CYS A 322 -10.69 -5.43 -6.43
CA CYS A 322 -11.77 -4.67 -7.06
C CYS A 322 -11.51 -4.39 -8.55
N GLY A 323 -12.54 -4.42 -9.40
CA GLY A 323 -12.46 -3.98 -10.80
C GLY A 323 -11.63 -4.86 -11.74
N ASN A 324 -11.28 -6.08 -11.32
CA ASN A 324 -10.68 -7.11 -12.20
C ASN A 324 -11.75 -7.97 -12.88
N SER A 325 -11.47 -8.44 -14.11
CA SER A 325 -12.42 -9.23 -14.91
C SER A 325 -12.25 -10.72 -14.66
N LEU A 326 -12.95 -11.27 -13.67
CA LEU A 326 -12.85 -12.68 -13.26
C LEU A 326 -13.73 -13.63 -14.10
N ARG A 327 -14.29 -13.13 -15.21
CA ARG A 327 -15.18 -13.91 -16.08
C ARG A 327 -14.35 -14.80 -17.01
N GLY A 328 -14.61 -16.11 -17.00
CA GLY A 328 -13.87 -17.13 -17.75
C GLY A 328 -14.08 -17.15 -19.27
N ASP A 329 -14.52 -16.06 -19.89
CA ASP A 329 -14.95 -16.05 -21.29
C ASP A 329 -13.86 -15.63 -22.31
N ASP A 330 -12.64 -15.26 -21.89
CA ASP A 330 -11.55 -14.95 -22.83
C ASP A 330 -10.40 -15.96 -22.75
N LEU A 331 -10.46 -16.96 -23.63
CA LEU A 331 -9.33 -17.80 -24.00
C LEU A 331 -9.09 -17.65 -25.51
N SER A 332 -8.42 -16.56 -25.89
CA SER A 332 -7.65 -16.53 -27.12
C SER A 332 -6.50 -17.53 -26.98
N VAL A 333 -6.52 -18.54 -27.84
CA VAL A 333 -5.46 -19.52 -28.09
C VAL A 333 -4.10 -18.81 -28.22
N CYS A 334 -3.15 -19.14 -27.34
CA CYS A 334 -1.74 -18.84 -27.53
C CYS A 334 -0.93 -20.08 -27.14
N THR A 335 -0.59 -20.86 -28.17
CA THR A 335 0.32 -22.01 -28.13
C THR A 335 1.76 -21.52 -28.20
N SER A 336 2.57 -21.79 -27.17
CA SER A 336 4.03 -21.92 -27.31
C SER A 336 4.60 -22.73 -26.14
N PRO A 337 5.48 -23.73 -26.39
CA PRO A 337 5.96 -24.65 -25.36
C PRO A 337 7.33 -24.24 -24.82
N ALA A 338 7.49 -24.17 -23.50
CA ALA A 338 8.71 -24.54 -22.79
C ALA A 338 8.52 -24.40 -21.26
N VAL A 339 9.05 -25.39 -20.54
CA VAL A 339 9.23 -25.48 -19.07
C VAL A 339 8.05 -26.04 -18.24
N ILE A 340 7.93 -27.37 -18.32
CA ILE A 340 7.78 -28.34 -17.22
C ILE A 340 6.97 -27.91 -15.97
N SER A 341 5.72 -28.41 -15.97
CA SER A 341 4.96 -29.01 -14.84
C SER A 341 3.72 -28.28 -14.33
N LEU A 342 2.60 -28.45 -15.05
CA LEU A 342 1.30 -28.95 -14.55
C LEU A 342 0.32 -29.23 -15.73
N ASP A 343 0.83 -29.76 -16.84
CA ASP A 343 0.03 -30.16 -18.01
C ASP A 343 -0.40 -31.64 -17.89
N TYR A 344 -1.44 -31.93 -17.09
CA TYR A 344 -2.32 -33.09 -17.33
C TYR A 344 -3.66 -33.04 -16.57
N VAL A 345 -4.45 -31.96 -16.75
CA VAL A 345 -5.89 -31.99 -16.35
C VAL A 345 -6.84 -31.52 -17.45
N PHE A 346 -6.41 -30.74 -18.45
CA PHE A 346 -7.35 -30.19 -19.43
C PHE A 346 -7.07 -30.67 -20.85
N SER A 347 -7.32 -31.95 -21.07
CA SER A 347 -7.83 -32.39 -22.36
C SER A 347 -9.19 -33.05 -22.12
N HIS A 348 -10.23 -32.44 -22.71
CA HIS A 348 -11.61 -32.92 -22.83
C HIS A 348 -12.57 -32.62 -21.66
N ARG A 349 -13.30 -31.50 -21.83
CA ARG A 349 -14.65 -31.12 -21.35
C ARG A 349 -14.67 -29.82 -20.53
N ARG A 350 -15.73 -29.04 -20.77
CA ARG A 350 -16.16 -27.81 -20.07
C ARG A 350 -15.94 -27.85 -18.53
N SER A 351 -14.88 -27.26 -17.98
CA SER A 351 -14.73 -27.03 -16.52
C SER A 351 -14.63 -25.51 -16.29
N LYS A 352 -15.48 -24.76 -15.59
CA LYS A 352 -16.43 -24.96 -14.47
C LYS A 352 -15.87 -25.25 -13.07
N ASP A 353 -14.56 -25.47 -12.91
CA ASP A 353 -14.01 -25.80 -11.59
C ASP A 353 -13.15 -24.67 -11.02
N VAL A 354 -13.56 -24.17 -9.85
CA VAL A 354 -12.78 -23.26 -9.00
C VAL A 354 -11.69 -24.08 -8.31
N PRO A 355 -10.42 -23.64 -8.29
CA PRO A 355 -9.37 -24.38 -7.62
C PRO A 355 -9.69 -24.61 -6.14
N HIS A 356 -9.41 -25.82 -5.63
CA HIS A 356 -9.57 -26.15 -4.22
C HIS A 356 -8.81 -25.16 -3.31
N SER A 357 -7.67 -24.64 -3.76
CA SER A 357 -6.87 -23.64 -3.06
C SER A 357 -7.62 -22.34 -2.76
N PHE A 358 -8.58 -21.93 -3.60
CA PHE A 358 -9.34 -20.70 -3.40
C PHE A 358 -10.26 -20.81 -2.19
N LYS A 359 -11.06 -21.88 -2.10
CA LYS A 359 -11.89 -22.16 -0.92
C LYS A 359 -11.01 -22.37 0.32
N GLN A 360 -9.91 -23.11 0.16
CA GLN A 360 -8.99 -23.43 1.25
C GLN A 360 -8.39 -22.17 1.86
N PHE A 361 -7.96 -21.20 1.04
CA PHE A 361 -7.40 -19.93 1.51
C PHE A 361 -8.35 -19.24 2.50
N PHE A 362 -9.60 -18.98 2.11
CA PHE A 362 -10.59 -18.34 2.99
C PHE A 362 -10.98 -19.20 4.20
N GLY A 363 -10.91 -20.53 4.08
CA GLY A 363 -11.14 -21.46 5.19
C GLY A 363 -9.98 -21.55 6.20
N THR A 364 -8.77 -21.15 5.81
CA THR A 364 -7.56 -21.20 6.67
C THR A 364 -7.11 -19.85 7.19
N ALA A 365 -7.60 -18.73 6.65
CA ALA A 365 -7.19 -17.40 7.07
C ALA A 365 -7.54 -17.14 8.54
N LEU A 366 -6.65 -16.49 9.29
CA LEU A 366 -6.79 -16.24 10.73
C LEU A 366 -6.88 -14.75 11.06
N ALA A 367 -6.33 -13.88 10.20
CA ALA A 367 -6.27 -12.43 10.42
C ALA A 367 -7.11 -11.60 9.42
N LEU A 368 -7.82 -12.25 8.50
CA LEU A 368 -8.54 -11.57 7.42
C LEU A 368 -9.69 -10.74 7.98
N SER A 369 -9.67 -9.43 7.74
CA SER A 369 -10.68 -8.48 8.23
C SER A 369 -11.48 -7.84 7.12
N SER A 370 -10.90 -7.69 5.93
CA SER A 370 -11.51 -6.98 4.81
C SER A 370 -11.19 -7.67 3.49
N VAL A 371 -12.25 -7.98 2.73
CA VAL A 371 -12.21 -8.56 1.38
C VAL A 371 -12.99 -7.65 0.46
N ASN A 372 -12.31 -7.02 -0.50
CA ASN A 372 -12.94 -6.18 -1.51
C ASN A 372 -12.87 -6.85 -2.89
N LEU A 373 -14.04 -7.21 -3.41
CA LEU A 373 -14.25 -7.78 -4.74
C LEU A 373 -15.24 -6.94 -5.56
N SER A 374 -15.46 -5.68 -5.17
CA SER A 374 -16.38 -4.79 -5.87
C SER A 374 -16.00 -4.60 -7.34
N GLY A 375 -16.98 -4.48 -8.22
CA GLY A 375 -16.76 -4.33 -9.67
C GLY A 375 -16.13 -5.56 -10.34
N THR A 376 -15.94 -6.68 -9.62
CA THR A 376 -15.41 -7.92 -10.20
C THR A 376 -16.54 -8.85 -10.61
N LYS A 377 -16.49 -9.34 -11.85
CA LYS A 377 -17.46 -10.33 -12.36
C LYS A 377 -17.06 -11.73 -11.91
N LEU A 378 -17.51 -12.14 -10.73
CA LEU A 378 -17.21 -13.45 -10.15
C LEU A 378 -18.03 -14.56 -10.83
N PRO A 379 -17.41 -15.69 -11.22
CA PRO A 379 -18.15 -16.91 -11.53
C PRO A 379 -19.00 -17.36 -10.32
N LEU A 380 -20.21 -17.88 -10.55
CA LEU A 380 -21.14 -18.26 -9.47
C LEU A 380 -20.54 -19.33 -8.54
N GLU A 381 -19.77 -20.25 -9.10
CA GLU A 381 -19.04 -21.26 -8.35
C GLU A 381 -17.95 -20.65 -7.46
N ALA A 382 -17.29 -19.57 -7.91
CA ALA A 382 -16.27 -18.87 -7.14
C ALA A 382 -16.88 -18.07 -5.99
N LEU A 383 -18.02 -17.42 -6.23
CA LEU A 383 -18.82 -16.78 -5.17
C LEU A 383 -19.25 -17.80 -4.11
N LYS A 384 -19.75 -18.97 -4.53
CA LYS A 384 -20.11 -20.05 -3.61
C LYS A 384 -18.90 -20.53 -2.81
N ALA A 385 -17.76 -20.72 -3.45
CA ALA A 385 -16.52 -21.15 -2.79
C ALA A 385 -16.00 -20.12 -1.78
N LEU A 386 -16.07 -18.82 -2.10
CA LEU A 386 -15.74 -17.71 -1.22
C LEU A 386 -16.62 -17.71 0.04
N LEU A 387 -17.94 -17.73 -0.14
CA LEU A 387 -18.91 -17.69 0.95
C LEU A 387 -18.80 -18.92 1.86
N LEU A 388 -18.65 -20.11 1.28
CA LEU A 388 -18.44 -21.34 2.06
C LEU A 388 -17.06 -21.35 2.74
N GLY A 389 -16.02 -20.83 2.09
CA GLY A 389 -14.69 -20.72 2.67
C GLY A 389 -14.69 -19.80 3.90
N LEU A 390 -15.30 -18.63 3.78
CA LEU A 390 -15.49 -17.69 4.89
C LEU A 390 -16.39 -18.28 5.97
N GLY A 391 -17.51 -18.94 5.62
CA GLY A 391 -18.47 -19.49 6.58
C GLY A 391 -17.95 -20.70 7.36
N CYS A 392 -17.11 -21.55 6.76
CA CYS A 392 -16.52 -22.71 7.44
C CYS A 392 -15.31 -22.36 8.32
N ASN A 393 -14.89 -21.10 8.40
CA ASN A 393 -13.68 -20.71 9.12
C ASN A 393 -13.97 -20.39 10.59
N PRO A 394 -13.55 -21.20 11.58
CA PRO A 394 -13.88 -20.96 12.98
C PRO A 394 -13.09 -19.81 13.61
N ASN A 395 -12.04 -19.30 12.94
CA ASN A 395 -11.12 -18.32 13.52
C ASN A 395 -11.38 -16.88 13.05
N LEU A 396 -12.16 -16.71 11.98
CA LEU A 396 -12.52 -15.38 11.50
C LEU A 396 -13.75 -14.88 12.21
N SER A 397 -13.75 -13.60 12.55
CA SER A 397 -14.93 -12.90 13.02
C SER A 397 -14.86 -11.46 12.54
N GLU A 398 -16.02 -10.83 12.39
CA GLU A 398 -16.13 -9.43 11.97
C GLU A 398 -15.52 -9.09 10.60
N VAL A 399 -15.60 -10.01 9.65
CA VAL A 399 -15.11 -9.79 8.28
C VAL A 399 -16.02 -8.83 7.53
N SER A 400 -15.43 -7.84 6.87
CA SER A 400 -16.08 -6.98 5.88
C SER A 400 -15.91 -7.54 4.47
N LEU A 401 -17.02 -7.82 3.79
CA LEU A 401 -17.06 -8.33 2.44
C LEU A 401 -17.78 -7.34 1.52
N ASP A 402 -17.05 -6.81 0.54
CA ASP A 402 -17.60 -5.94 -0.50
C ASP A 402 -17.71 -6.70 -1.84
N LEU A 403 -18.95 -6.90 -2.28
CA LEU A 403 -19.35 -7.50 -3.55
C LEU A 403 -20.16 -6.51 -4.39
N SER A 404 -20.03 -5.20 -4.15
CA SER A 404 -20.79 -4.19 -4.88
C SER A 404 -20.43 -4.17 -6.36
N SER A 405 -21.38 -3.87 -7.26
CA SER A 405 -21.11 -3.80 -8.72
C SER A 405 -20.52 -5.08 -9.34
N SER A 406 -20.70 -6.26 -8.73
CA SER A 406 -20.15 -7.54 -9.19
C SER A 406 -21.02 -8.25 -10.25
N GLU A 407 -22.11 -7.63 -10.70
CA GLU A 407 -23.09 -8.21 -11.63
C GLU A 407 -23.64 -9.57 -11.18
N LEU A 408 -23.92 -9.73 -9.87
CA LEU A 408 -24.44 -10.99 -9.32
C LEU A 408 -25.73 -11.44 -10.00
N ARG A 409 -26.66 -10.51 -10.27
CA ARG A 409 -27.98 -10.77 -10.87
C ARG A 409 -28.71 -11.91 -10.13
N SER A 410 -29.65 -12.58 -10.80
CA SER A 410 -30.44 -13.67 -10.23
C SER A 410 -29.60 -14.89 -9.80
N GLY A 411 -28.59 -15.26 -10.60
CA GLY A 411 -27.73 -16.41 -10.28
C GLY A 411 -26.94 -16.21 -8.99
N GLY A 412 -26.39 -15.01 -8.77
CA GLY A 412 -25.69 -14.69 -7.52
C GLY A 412 -26.64 -14.55 -6.33
N SER A 413 -27.85 -14.03 -6.54
CA SER A 413 -28.89 -14.02 -5.50
C SER A 413 -29.19 -15.42 -4.96
N GLN A 414 -29.38 -16.41 -5.84
CA GLN A 414 -29.65 -17.79 -5.46
C GLN A 414 -28.52 -18.42 -4.61
N ILE A 415 -27.26 -18.08 -4.92
CA ILE A 415 -26.11 -18.54 -4.14
C ILE A 415 -26.07 -17.87 -2.77
N LEU A 416 -26.34 -16.56 -2.70
CA LEU A 416 -26.43 -15.85 -1.43
C LEU A 416 -27.55 -16.41 -0.56
N GLU A 417 -28.74 -16.63 -1.11
CA GLU A 417 -29.88 -17.25 -0.41
C GLU A 417 -29.51 -18.60 0.21
N GLY A 418 -28.76 -19.43 -0.51
CA GLY A 418 -28.38 -20.76 -0.04
C GLY A 418 -27.23 -20.80 0.98
N CYS A 419 -26.54 -19.69 1.25
CA CYS A 419 -25.36 -19.67 2.11
C CYS A 419 -25.41 -18.62 3.22
N ILE A 420 -26.02 -17.46 3.00
CA ILE A 420 -25.85 -16.29 3.87
C ILE A 420 -26.37 -16.48 5.29
N ALA A 421 -27.44 -17.26 5.47
CA ALA A 421 -28.02 -17.52 6.78
C ALA A 421 -27.09 -18.32 7.71
N GLU A 422 -26.16 -19.10 7.14
CA GLU A 422 -25.27 -20.00 7.88
C GLU A 422 -23.86 -19.44 8.06
N ILE A 423 -23.59 -18.19 7.68
CA ILE A 423 -22.24 -17.59 7.75
C ILE A 423 -22.11 -16.72 9.01
N PRO A 424 -21.43 -17.19 10.07
CA PRO A 424 -21.28 -16.44 11.33
C PRO A 424 -20.21 -15.34 11.26
N ASN A 425 -19.35 -15.34 10.25
CA ASN A 425 -18.10 -14.58 10.30
C ASN A 425 -18.16 -13.19 9.63
N ILE A 426 -19.18 -12.92 8.82
CA ILE A 426 -19.33 -11.66 8.08
C ILE A 426 -20.13 -10.67 8.92
N SER A 427 -19.53 -9.54 9.31
CA SER A 427 -20.22 -8.46 10.02
C SER A 427 -20.62 -7.30 9.11
N SER A 428 -19.94 -7.11 7.98
CA SER A 428 -20.23 -6.06 7.02
C SER A 428 -20.35 -6.66 5.63
N LEU A 429 -21.49 -6.46 4.98
CA LEU A 429 -21.78 -6.98 3.66
C LEU A 429 -22.25 -5.85 2.74
N ASP A 430 -21.50 -5.60 1.68
CA ASP A 430 -21.93 -4.74 0.58
C ASP A 430 -22.30 -5.57 -0.64
N ILE A 431 -23.58 -5.54 -1.01
CA ILE A 431 -24.10 -6.16 -2.24
C ILE A 431 -24.82 -5.12 -3.11
N SER A 432 -24.47 -3.84 -2.97
CA SER A 432 -25.03 -2.76 -3.77
C SER A 432 -24.72 -2.90 -5.27
N ASP A 433 -25.56 -2.31 -6.13
CA ASP A 433 -25.34 -2.21 -7.58
C ASP A 433 -25.14 -3.57 -8.30
N ASN A 434 -25.84 -4.62 -7.87
CA ASN A 434 -25.69 -5.98 -8.41
C ASN A 434 -26.79 -6.41 -9.38
N GLY A 435 -27.79 -5.55 -9.62
CA GLY A 435 -28.94 -5.87 -10.46
C GLY A 435 -29.76 -7.03 -9.91
N LEU A 436 -29.93 -7.09 -8.58
CA LEU A 436 -30.74 -8.12 -7.91
C LEU A 436 -32.23 -7.93 -8.18
N ASP A 437 -32.69 -6.69 -8.33
CA ASP A 437 -34.06 -6.33 -8.71
C ASP A 437 -35.12 -7.13 -7.91
N SER A 438 -35.95 -7.95 -8.57
CA SER A 438 -37.00 -8.72 -7.89
C SER A 438 -36.51 -9.83 -6.97
N ASP A 439 -35.27 -10.31 -7.16
CA ASP A 439 -34.68 -11.38 -6.35
C ASP A 439 -34.32 -10.90 -4.93
N LEU A 440 -34.30 -9.58 -4.69
CA LEU A 440 -34.22 -9.02 -3.34
C LEU A 440 -35.35 -9.51 -2.42
N THR A 441 -36.53 -9.82 -2.98
CA THR A 441 -37.69 -10.26 -2.19
C THR A 441 -37.36 -11.49 -1.36
N THR A 442 -36.73 -12.50 -1.97
CA THR A 442 -36.33 -13.75 -1.34
C THR A 442 -35.03 -13.59 -0.57
N LEU A 443 -34.06 -12.86 -1.12
CA LEU A 443 -32.78 -12.62 -0.46
C LEU A 443 -32.91 -11.94 0.90
N LEU A 444 -33.81 -10.95 1.03
CA LEU A 444 -34.06 -10.26 2.31
C LEU A 444 -34.58 -11.21 3.40
N VAL A 445 -35.35 -12.24 3.04
CA VAL A 445 -35.82 -13.25 4.01
C VAL A 445 -34.65 -14.07 4.57
N TRP A 446 -33.65 -14.37 3.74
CA TRP A 446 -32.45 -15.09 4.18
C TRP A 446 -31.47 -14.19 4.93
N LEU A 447 -31.35 -12.91 4.55
CA LEU A 447 -30.58 -11.92 5.29
C LEU A 447 -31.15 -11.66 6.68
N ALA A 448 -32.49 -11.66 6.84
CA ALA A 448 -33.14 -11.52 8.15
C ALA A 448 -32.81 -12.66 9.13
N LYS A 449 -32.60 -13.88 8.61
CA LYS A 449 -32.20 -15.04 9.42
C LYS A 449 -30.74 -14.98 9.88
N ASN A 450 -29.91 -14.15 9.25
CA ASN A 450 -28.50 -14.05 9.61
C ASN A 450 -28.34 -13.29 10.94
N ARG A 451 -27.49 -13.81 11.83
CA ARG A 451 -27.24 -13.24 13.16
C ARG A 451 -25.87 -12.55 13.31
N SER A 452 -25.08 -12.45 12.24
CA SER A 452 -23.72 -11.89 12.24
C SER A 452 -23.61 -10.51 11.59
N ILE A 453 -24.40 -10.22 10.55
CA ILE A 453 -24.31 -8.99 9.76
C ILE A 453 -24.81 -7.78 10.56
N ARG A 454 -23.88 -6.87 10.86
CA ARG A 454 -24.12 -5.60 11.55
C ARG A 454 -24.23 -4.41 10.60
N HIS A 455 -23.60 -4.50 9.43
CA HIS A 455 -23.61 -3.46 8.39
C HIS A 455 -24.04 -4.08 7.05
N LEU A 456 -25.09 -3.54 6.44
CA LEU A 456 -25.63 -4.03 5.17
C LEU A 456 -25.83 -2.89 4.18
N SER A 457 -25.27 -3.03 2.99
CA SER A 457 -25.51 -2.11 1.86
C SER A 457 -26.28 -2.82 0.73
N LEU A 458 -27.45 -2.28 0.40
CA LEU A 458 -28.35 -2.78 -0.65
C LEU A 458 -28.55 -1.79 -1.80
N GLY A 459 -27.86 -0.64 -1.76
CA GLY A 459 -28.03 0.47 -2.70
C GLY A 459 -28.09 0.06 -4.17
N LYS A 460 -28.79 0.84 -4.99
CA LYS A 460 -28.90 0.66 -6.46
C LYS A 460 -29.49 -0.66 -6.99
N ASN A 461 -29.91 -1.59 -6.14
CA ASN A 461 -30.53 -2.85 -6.57
C ASN A 461 -32.04 -2.74 -6.90
N PHE A 462 -32.63 -1.54 -6.83
CA PHE A 462 -34.07 -1.33 -6.95
C PHE A 462 -34.50 -0.78 -8.33
N ASN A 463 -33.54 -0.55 -9.24
CA ASN A 463 -33.74 0.24 -10.45
C ASN A 463 -34.71 -0.40 -11.47
N ASN A 464 -34.75 -1.74 -11.60
CA ASN A 464 -35.63 -2.40 -12.58
C ASN A 464 -36.84 -3.11 -11.95
N ILE A 465 -37.14 -2.82 -10.67
CA ILE A 465 -38.29 -3.41 -10.00
C ILE A 465 -39.57 -2.73 -10.48
N LYS A 466 -40.55 -3.52 -10.94
CA LYS A 466 -41.88 -3.00 -11.28
C LYS A 466 -42.52 -2.41 -10.01
N SER A 467 -43.10 -1.21 -10.11
CA SER A 467 -43.70 -0.49 -8.96
C SER A 467 -44.60 -1.36 -8.07
N LYS A 468 -45.40 -2.27 -8.66
CA LYS A 468 -46.26 -3.22 -7.91
C LYS A 468 -45.52 -4.22 -7.00
N ASN A 469 -44.25 -4.50 -7.27
CA ASN A 469 -43.42 -5.44 -6.50
C ASN A 469 -42.46 -4.68 -5.57
N LEU A 470 -42.22 -3.39 -5.80
CA LEU A 470 -41.30 -2.59 -5.00
C LEU A 470 -41.78 -2.46 -3.56
N SER A 471 -43.08 -2.24 -3.35
CA SER A 471 -43.68 -2.20 -2.02
C SER A 471 -43.40 -3.49 -1.24
N GLN A 472 -43.57 -4.65 -1.88
CA GLN A 472 -43.32 -5.95 -1.25
C GLN A 472 -41.85 -6.13 -0.85
N VAL A 473 -40.89 -5.68 -1.68
CA VAL A 473 -39.46 -5.73 -1.34
C VAL A 473 -39.15 -4.81 -0.16
N LEU A 474 -39.71 -3.60 -0.15
CA LEU A 474 -39.53 -2.65 0.95
C LEU A 474 -40.21 -3.11 2.24
N ASP A 475 -41.37 -3.78 2.16
CA ASP A 475 -42.04 -4.37 3.32
C ASP A 475 -41.20 -5.50 3.93
N ASN A 476 -40.58 -6.36 3.10
CA ASN A 476 -39.63 -7.38 3.59
C ASN A 476 -38.38 -6.75 4.23
N LEU A 477 -37.89 -5.64 3.66
CA LEU A 477 -36.78 -4.89 4.25
C LEU A 477 -37.17 -4.29 5.61
N VAL A 478 -38.38 -3.72 5.71
CA VAL A 478 -38.92 -3.21 6.99
C VAL A 478 -39.05 -4.33 8.01
N HIS A 479 -39.55 -5.50 7.62
CA HIS A 479 -39.63 -6.67 8.51
C HIS A 479 -38.26 -7.04 9.06
N MET A 480 -37.21 -7.08 8.22
CA MET A 480 -35.83 -7.37 8.64
C MET A 480 -35.27 -6.33 9.63
N ILE A 481 -35.60 -5.05 9.45
CA ILE A 481 -35.13 -3.95 10.30
C ILE A 481 -35.90 -3.89 11.63
N GLN A 482 -37.18 -4.26 11.62
CA GLN A 482 -38.05 -4.22 12.81
C GLN A 482 -37.97 -5.50 13.67
N GLU A 483 -37.27 -6.53 13.21
CA GLU A 483 -37.11 -7.78 13.95
C GLU A 483 -36.37 -7.54 15.27
N GLU A 484 -36.95 -8.02 16.39
CA GLU A 484 -36.43 -7.75 17.74
C GLU A 484 -35.00 -8.27 17.97
N GLU A 485 -34.64 -9.37 17.31
CA GLU A 485 -33.32 -10.00 17.38
C GLU A 485 -32.38 -9.59 16.23
N SER A 486 -32.71 -8.52 15.49
CA SER A 486 -31.88 -8.07 14.36
C SER A 486 -30.51 -7.57 14.83
N PRO A 487 -29.38 -8.16 14.37
CA PRO A 487 -28.03 -7.70 14.71
C PRO A 487 -27.65 -6.40 13.97
N LEU A 488 -28.51 -5.93 13.05
CA LEU A 488 -28.19 -4.87 12.11
C LEU A 488 -28.11 -3.51 12.84
N THR A 489 -26.93 -2.89 12.75
CA THR A 489 -26.66 -1.56 13.32
C THR A 489 -26.52 -0.48 12.25
N SER A 490 -26.28 -0.88 11.00
CA SER A 490 -26.08 0.03 9.88
C SER A 490 -26.74 -0.48 8.61
N LEU A 491 -27.51 0.37 7.95
CA LEU A 491 -28.15 0.06 6.68
C LEU A 491 -27.86 1.15 5.64
N SER A 492 -27.46 0.76 4.44
CA SER A 492 -27.35 1.66 3.29
C SER A 492 -28.30 1.29 2.16
N LEU A 493 -29.10 2.26 1.76
CA LEU A 493 -29.98 2.29 0.59
C LEU A 493 -29.55 3.39 -0.40
N ALA A 494 -28.27 3.77 -0.37
CA ALA A 494 -27.73 4.82 -1.21
C ALA A 494 -28.04 4.62 -2.71
N ASP A 495 -28.30 5.72 -3.39
CA ASP A 495 -28.51 5.79 -4.85
C ASP A 495 -29.58 4.81 -5.39
N SER A 496 -30.58 4.44 -4.58
CA SER A 496 -31.62 3.46 -4.95
C SER A 496 -32.79 4.04 -5.74
N LYS A 497 -32.85 5.37 -5.90
CA LYS A 497 -33.89 6.09 -6.66
C LYS A 497 -35.33 5.73 -6.24
N LEU A 498 -35.55 5.43 -4.96
CA LEU A 498 -36.84 4.99 -4.42
C LEU A 498 -37.92 6.09 -4.41
N LYS A 499 -37.53 7.37 -4.48
CA LYS A 499 -38.45 8.52 -4.49
C LYS A 499 -39.45 8.45 -3.33
N GLY A 500 -40.75 8.53 -3.61
CA GLY A 500 -41.80 8.50 -2.60
C GLY A 500 -41.95 7.17 -1.87
N ASP A 501 -41.51 6.05 -2.46
CA ASP A 501 -41.61 4.73 -1.84
C ASP A 501 -40.65 4.56 -0.64
N LEU A 502 -39.60 5.40 -0.55
CA LEU A 502 -38.72 5.45 0.61
C LEU A 502 -39.49 5.76 1.91
N SER A 503 -40.66 6.40 1.81
CA SER A 503 -41.55 6.69 2.94
C SER A 503 -41.87 5.46 3.80
N ILE A 504 -41.96 4.26 3.20
CA ILE A 504 -42.18 2.98 3.89
C ILE A 504 -41.04 2.70 4.88
N VAL A 505 -39.80 2.86 4.43
CA VAL A 505 -38.60 2.68 5.26
C VAL A 505 -38.49 3.79 6.31
N LEU A 506 -38.73 5.05 5.93
CA LEU A 506 -38.66 6.19 6.86
C LEU A 506 -39.64 6.04 8.04
N ASN A 507 -40.85 5.54 7.80
CA ASN A 507 -41.81 5.24 8.86
C ASN A 507 -41.28 4.18 9.83
N ALA A 508 -40.68 3.11 9.30
CA ALA A 508 -40.09 2.05 10.10
C ALA A 508 -38.87 2.53 10.91
N LEU A 509 -38.10 3.51 10.41
CA LEU A 509 -37.00 4.10 11.18
C LEU A 509 -37.48 4.77 12.47
N GLY A 510 -38.72 5.28 12.53
CA GLY A 510 -39.25 5.91 13.74
C GLY A 510 -39.34 4.95 14.93
N SER A 511 -39.85 3.73 14.72
CA SER A 511 -40.00 2.71 15.77
C SER A 511 -38.81 1.73 15.87
N ASN A 512 -37.82 1.85 14.98
CA ASN A 512 -36.65 0.98 15.00
C ASN A 512 -35.78 1.21 16.24
N THR A 513 -35.30 0.13 16.85
CA THR A 513 -34.50 0.14 18.08
C THR A 513 -33.08 -0.41 17.90
N SER A 514 -32.72 -0.88 16.71
CA SER A 514 -31.44 -1.55 16.42
C SER A 514 -30.44 -0.66 15.65
N LEU A 515 -30.89 0.11 14.66
CA LEU A 515 -30.02 0.88 13.78
C LEU A 515 -29.42 2.09 14.50
N ILE A 516 -28.11 2.25 14.32
CA ILE A 516 -27.29 3.37 14.78
C ILE A 516 -26.94 4.27 13.58
N ARG A 517 -26.73 3.68 12.41
CA ARG A 517 -26.37 4.40 11.18
C ARG A 517 -27.32 4.06 10.04
N VAL A 518 -27.74 5.06 9.28
CA VAL A 518 -28.53 4.83 8.06
C VAL A 518 -28.07 5.74 6.94
N ASP A 519 -27.92 5.19 5.75
CA ASP A 519 -27.66 5.93 4.52
C ASP A 519 -28.85 5.79 3.58
N ILE A 520 -29.53 6.90 3.35
CA ILE A 520 -30.66 7.06 2.42
C ILE A 520 -30.32 8.08 1.33
N SER A 521 -29.04 8.35 1.08
CA SER A 521 -28.61 9.30 0.06
C SER A 521 -29.03 8.87 -1.34
N GLY A 522 -29.20 9.83 -2.26
CA GLY A 522 -29.44 9.53 -3.68
C GLY A 522 -30.81 8.91 -4.01
N ASN A 523 -31.81 9.05 -3.13
CA ASN A 523 -33.14 8.47 -3.35
C ASN A 523 -34.17 9.43 -3.96
N GLY A 524 -33.90 10.74 -3.95
CA GLY A 524 -34.81 11.74 -4.52
C GLY A 524 -36.16 11.82 -3.82
N MET A 525 -36.19 11.66 -2.48
CA MET A 525 -37.43 11.63 -1.69
C MET A 525 -38.19 12.97 -1.60
N GLY A 526 -37.52 14.09 -1.88
CA GLY A 526 -38.10 15.43 -1.82
C GLY A 526 -38.51 15.89 -0.40
N ASP A 527 -39.21 17.02 -0.33
CA ASP A 527 -39.59 17.65 0.94
C ASP A 527 -40.53 16.80 1.79
N MET A 528 -41.42 16.03 1.16
CA MET A 528 -42.29 15.11 1.88
C MET A 528 -41.49 14.02 2.60
N GLY A 529 -40.47 13.46 1.93
CA GLY A 529 -39.54 12.52 2.54
C GLY A 529 -38.74 13.15 3.68
N ALA A 530 -38.26 14.39 3.50
CA ALA A 530 -37.57 15.14 4.56
C ALA A 530 -38.44 15.34 5.81
N LYS A 531 -39.71 15.71 5.62
CA LYS A 531 -40.68 15.84 6.70
C LYS A 531 -40.96 14.52 7.42
N MET A 532 -40.98 13.40 6.70
CA MET A 532 -41.14 12.08 7.29
C MET A 532 -39.89 11.65 8.06
N LEU A 533 -38.70 11.90 7.52
CA LEU A 533 -37.44 11.70 8.22
C LEU A 533 -37.39 12.52 9.52
N ALA A 534 -37.79 13.80 9.48
CA ALA A 534 -37.87 14.66 10.66
C ALA A 534 -38.75 14.03 11.76
N LYS A 535 -39.92 13.50 11.40
CA LYS A 535 -40.79 12.79 12.35
C LYS A 535 -40.16 11.50 12.88
N ALA A 536 -39.50 10.72 12.02
CA ALA A 536 -38.82 9.51 12.42
C ALA A 536 -37.70 9.81 13.43
N LEU A 537 -36.91 10.87 13.21
CA LEU A 537 -35.83 11.30 14.11
C LEU A 537 -36.34 11.83 15.45
N GLN A 538 -37.56 12.39 15.51
CA GLN A 538 -38.16 12.81 16.78
C GLN A 538 -38.55 11.62 17.67
N ILE A 539 -38.89 10.48 17.07
CA ILE A 539 -39.33 9.28 17.78
C ILE A 539 -38.15 8.36 18.08
N ASN A 540 -37.23 8.20 17.12
CA ASN A 540 -36.12 7.28 17.23
C ASN A 540 -35.08 7.74 18.27
N THR A 541 -34.70 6.86 19.19
CA THR A 541 -33.76 7.17 20.27
C THR A 541 -32.36 6.57 20.06
N LYS A 542 -32.16 5.78 19.00
CA LYS A 542 -30.99 4.89 18.79
C LYS A 542 -30.10 5.30 17.61
N LEU A 543 -30.66 5.91 16.58
CA LEU A 543 -29.92 6.47 15.47
C LEU A 543 -28.94 7.54 15.97
N ARG A 544 -27.74 7.53 15.39
CA ARG A 544 -26.64 8.46 15.67
C ARG A 544 -26.10 9.08 14.40
N THR A 545 -26.15 8.38 13.28
CA THR A 545 -25.67 8.89 12.00
C THR A 545 -26.72 8.70 10.92
N VAL A 546 -27.05 9.78 10.21
CA VAL A 546 -27.94 9.73 9.06
C VAL A 546 -27.25 10.42 7.89
N MET A 547 -27.05 9.69 6.80
CA MET A 547 -26.59 10.23 5.53
C MET A 547 -27.80 10.32 4.58
N TRP A 548 -28.09 11.52 4.09
CA TRP A 548 -29.33 11.80 3.34
C TRP A 548 -29.12 12.77 2.17
N ASP A 549 -27.88 12.90 1.70
CA ASP A 549 -27.51 13.75 0.58
C ASP A 549 -28.20 13.35 -0.74
N LYS A 550 -28.20 14.24 -1.73
CA LYS A 550 -28.75 13.98 -3.08
C LYS A 550 -30.22 13.49 -3.07
N ASN A 551 -31.04 14.04 -2.18
CA ASN A 551 -32.45 13.67 -2.04
C ASN A 551 -33.45 14.68 -2.64
N ASN A 552 -32.96 15.67 -3.40
CA ASN A 552 -33.77 16.74 -4.00
C ASN A 552 -34.67 17.48 -2.97
N VAL A 553 -34.12 17.71 -1.78
CA VAL A 553 -34.80 18.43 -0.69
C VAL A 553 -34.59 19.93 -0.88
N SER A 554 -35.67 20.71 -0.77
CA SER A 554 -35.63 22.16 -0.83
C SER A 554 -35.27 22.77 0.53
N LEU A 555 -35.16 24.09 0.59
CA LEU A 555 -34.93 24.81 1.85
C LEU A 555 -36.01 24.48 2.90
N GLN A 556 -37.27 24.27 2.47
CA GLN A 556 -38.37 23.95 3.39
C GLN A 556 -38.17 22.58 4.06
N GLY A 557 -37.78 21.56 3.31
CA GLY A 557 -37.51 20.24 3.88
C GLY A 557 -36.28 20.22 4.79
N LEU A 558 -35.28 21.06 4.52
CA LEU A 558 -34.14 21.26 5.43
C LEU A 558 -34.58 21.90 6.76
N GLN A 559 -35.48 22.89 6.73
CA GLN A 559 -36.03 23.51 7.93
C GLN A 559 -36.82 22.50 8.79
N ASP A 560 -37.62 21.64 8.16
CA ASP A 560 -38.38 20.60 8.88
C ASP A 560 -37.46 19.64 9.65
N VAL A 561 -36.32 19.25 9.05
CA VAL A 561 -35.32 18.40 9.71
C VAL A 561 -34.54 19.17 10.77
N ALA A 562 -34.14 20.42 10.51
CA ALA A 562 -33.47 21.26 11.50
C ALA A 562 -34.31 21.43 12.77
N ALA A 563 -35.61 21.72 12.62
CA ALA A 563 -36.54 21.84 13.74
C ALA A 563 -36.71 20.54 14.55
N ALA A 564 -36.54 19.37 13.91
CA ALA A 564 -36.51 18.09 14.60
C ALA A 564 -35.21 17.88 15.40
N LEU A 565 -34.07 18.33 14.87
CA LEU A 565 -32.76 18.20 15.50
C LEU A 565 -32.55 19.18 16.66
N GLU A 566 -33.15 20.38 16.63
CA GLU A 566 -33.09 21.33 17.75
C GLU A 566 -33.62 20.74 19.07
N LYS A 567 -34.50 19.72 18.98
CA LYS A 567 -35.02 18.99 20.14
C LYS A 567 -34.16 17.79 20.55
N TYR A 568 -33.08 17.48 19.83
CA TYR A 568 -32.28 16.25 19.97
C TYR A 568 -30.76 16.50 19.85
N VAL A 569 -30.04 16.44 20.98
CA VAL A 569 -28.61 16.84 21.09
C VAL A 569 -27.62 15.71 20.69
N SER A 570 -28.08 14.56 20.18
CA SER A 570 -27.22 13.34 20.07
C SER A 570 -27.05 12.74 18.65
N VAL A 571 -27.65 13.32 17.59
CA VAL A 571 -27.58 12.76 16.23
C VAL A 571 -26.67 13.60 15.33
N CYS A 572 -25.63 12.99 14.78
CA CYS A 572 -24.78 13.58 13.74
C CYS A 572 -25.43 13.35 12.37
N VAL A 573 -26.02 14.40 11.80
CA VAL A 573 -26.57 14.36 10.43
C VAL A 573 -25.50 14.88 9.48
N CYS A 574 -24.89 13.97 8.73
CA CYS A 574 -23.89 14.32 7.73
C CYS A 574 -24.62 14.82 6.48
N HIS A 575 -24.55 16.13 6.26
CA HIS A 575 -24.88 16.76 4.99
C HIS A 575 -23.61 17.37 4.42
N ASN A 576 -23.27 17.08 3.16
CA ASN A 576 -22.18 17.77 2.47
C ASN A 576 -22.60 19.19 2.02
N LEU A 577 -23.12 19.99 2.95
CA LEU A 577 -23.12 21.45 2.89
C LEU A 577 -22.58 22.00 4.21
N TYR A 578 -21.27 22.15 4.25
CA TYR A 578 -20.55 23.00 5.21
C TYR A 578 -20.95 24.50 5.12
N LEU A 579 -21.95 24.87 4.29
CA LEU A 579 -22.27 26.26 3.95
C LEU A 579 -23.72 26.71 4.25
N SER A 580 -24.67 25.80 4.52
CA SER A 580 -26.08 26.22 4.75
C SER A 580 -26.58 26.03 6.20
N ILE A 581 -25.98 25.11 6.98
CA ILE A 581 -26.37 24.93 8.40
C ILE A 581 -25.81 26.08 9.26
N LEU A 582 -24.61 26.57 8.96
CA LEU A 582 -24.01 27.75 9.62
C LEU A 582 -24.84 29.04 9.42
N HIS A 583 -25.66 29.12 8.36
CA HIS A 583 -26.53 30.26 8.15
C HIS A 583 -27.86 30.17 8.93
N CYS A 584 -28.27 28.96 9.35
CA CYS A 584 -29.43 28.76 10.22
C CYS A 584 -29.07 28.91 11.70
N THR A 585 -27.95 28.34 12.16
CA THR A 585 -27.53 28.43 13.57
C THR A 585 -26.96 29.80 13.96
N SER A 586 -26.49 30.61 13.01
CA SER A 586 -26.10 32.01 13.27
C SER A 586 -27.29 32.95 13.50
N SER A 587 -28.52 32.49 13.23
CA SER A 587 -29.72 33.33 13.45
C SER A 587 -30.29 33.22 14.86
N HIS A 588 -30.00 32.15 15.62
CA HIS A 588 -30.35 32.02 17.04
C HIS A 588 -29.11 31.55 17.81
N GLY A 589 -28.42 32.52 18.43
CA GLY A 589 -27.19 32.28 19.16
C GLY A 589 -27.36 31.31 20.32
N CYS A 590 -26.61 30.21 20.28
CA CYS A 590 -26.09 29.50 21.44
C CYS A 590 -24.77 28.84 21.03
N PHE A 591 -23.66 29.45 21.43
CA PHE A 591 -22.36 28.79 21.50
C PHE A 591 -22.40 27.78 22.66
N GLY A 592 -21.90 26.57 22.43
CA GLY A 592 -21.74 25.52 23.44
C GLY A 592 -21.42 24.19 22.80
#